data_AF-A0A7K0U246-F1
#
_entry.id   AF-A0A7K0U246-F1
#
_cell.length_a   1.000
_cell.length_b   1.000
_cell.length_c   1.000
_cell.angle_alpha   90.00
_cell.angle_beta   90.00
_cell.angle_gamma   90.00
#
_symmetry.space_group_name_H-M   'P 1'
#
loop_
_entity.id
_entity.type
_entity.pdbx_description
1 polymer ?
#
loop_
_entity_poly.entity_id
_entity_poly.type
_entity_poly.pdbx_seq_one_letter_code
_entity_poly.pdbx_strand_id
1 'polypeptide(L)'
;MSTTVPNPQSLSGTNVSAVSRRWRGITSTGFSRVLGVATLVLVVWLVLFGLLFSPPDQTQQSSVRIMYIHVPTAWVAYLAFGVTGLSSAMYLFRRAHSLAWDRVAGASAEIGVMFMALTLITGSLWGRLTWGVYWAWDARLTTTAFLFVTYVGYLAVRRLGGSHQARAKRSAVLGLLAVIEIPLVHFSVELWRSLHQEASVANPSGDVKMDGLMLFSLFVGLIAFSLLYFWLVLHRQRAMYLEDQYDDADLDVALVERRAETKEQSRA
;
A
#
# COMPACT_ATOMS: atom_id res chain seq x y z
N MET A 1 43.68 -13.92 17.38
CA MET A 1 43.06 -12.60 17.22
C MET A 1 41.76 -12.61 18.01
N SER A 2 41.74 -11.91 19.15
CA SER A 2 40.63 -11.91 20.11
C SER A 2 39.60 -10.84 19.69
N THR A 3 38.36 -11.24 19.44
CA THR A 3 37.25 -10.30 19.20
C THR A 3 36.57 -9.99 20.53
N THR A 4 37.04 -8.94 21.19
CA THR A 4 36.40 -8.39 22.39
C THR A 4 35.06 -7.76 22.02
N VAL A 5 33.99 -8.26 22.64
CA VAL A 5 32.67 -7.63 22.62
C VAL A 5 32.77 -6.25 23.30
N PRO A 6 32.27 -5.15 22.71
CA PRO A 6 32.34 -3.84 23.33
C PRO A 6 31.55 -3.77 24.64
N ASN A 7 32.13 -3.13 25.65
CA ASN A 7 31.52 -2.89 26.96
C ASN A 7 30.32 -1.92 26.85
N PRO A 8 29.11 -2.29 27.33
CA PRO A 8 27.91 -1.45 27.25
C PRO A 8 28.01 -0.11 28.02
N GLN A 9 28.96 0.03 28.95
CA GLN A 9 29.17 1.30 29.67
C GLN A 9 29.93 2.38 28.87
N SER A 10 30.46 2.04 27.69
CA SER A 10 31.16 3.01 26.81
C SER A 10 30.22 3.95 26.03
N LEU A 11 28.90 3.75 26.14
CA LEU A 11 27.89 4.57 25.46
C LEU A 11 27.47 5.84 26.24
N SER A 12 28.10 6.12 27.38
CA SER A 12 27.79 7.29 28.22
C SER A 12 28.30 8.64 27.69
N GLY A 13 29.00 8.65 26.54
CA GLY A 13 29.58 9.86 25.94
C GLY A 13 29.11 10.20 24.52
N THR A 14 28.25 9.40 23.89
CA THR A 14 27.79 9.69 22.53
C THR A 14 26.80 10.84 22.53
N ASN A 15 27.31 12.01 22.15
CA ASN A 15 26.58 13.23 21.87
C ASN A 15 25.29 12.91 21.08
N VAL A 16 24.14 12.91 21.76
CA VAL A 16 22.82 12.54 21.20
C VAL A 16 22.48 13.39 19.96
N SER A 17 23.09 14.58 19.85
CA SER A 17 23.00 15.47 18.68
C SER A 17 23.75 14.96 17.43
N ALA A 18 24.82 14.18 17.59
CA ALA A 18 25.61 13.59 16.51
C ALA A 18 24.95 12.31 16.00
N VAL A 19 24.42 11.49 16.91
CA VAL A 19 23.60 10.32 16.58
C VAL A 19 22.36 10.78 15.79
N SER A 20 21.59 11.76 16.29
CA SER A 20 20.40 12.29 15.60
C SER A 20 20.70 12.95 14.23
N ARG A 21 21.88 13.55 14.02
CA ARG A 21 22.31 14.02 12.68
C ARG A 21 22.61 12.88 11.71
N ARG A 22 23.22 11.79 12.19
CA ARG A 22 23.50 10.59 11.39
C ARG A 22 22.22 9.89 10.93
N TRP A 23 21.18 9.85 11.77
CA TRP A 23 19.88 9.26 11.42
C TRP A 23 18.98 10.13 10.53
N ARG A 24 19.14 11.47 10.56
CA ARG A 24 18.41 12.39 9.66
C ARG A 24 18.69 12.18 8.16
N GLY A 25 19.82 11.56 7.82
CA GLY A 25 20.17 11.19 6.45
C GLY A 25 19.62 9.84 5.97
N ILE A 26 19.08 9.01 6.90
CA ILE A 26 18.71 7.62 6.61
C ILE A 26 17.26 7.50 6.11
N THR A 27 16.39 8.44 6.49
CA THR A 27 14.94 8.31 6.23
C THR A 27 14.49 8.87 4.88
N SER A 28 15.16 9.88 4.30
CA SER A 28 14.77 10.49 3.02
C SER A 28 15.98 10.73 2.09
N THR A 29 15.94 10.18 0.88
CA THR A 29 16.91 10.53 -0.19
C THR A 29 16.47 11.81 -0.90
N GLY A 30 17.38 12.51 -1.58
CA GLY A 30 17.01 13.67 -2.41
C GLY A 30 15.91 13.34 -3.42
N PHE A 31 16.01 12.16 -4.06
CA PHE A 31 14.98 11.61 -4.93
C PHE A 31 13.60 11.49 -4.25
N SER A 32 13.55 10.87 -3.07
CA SER A 32 12.29 10.69 -2.32
C SER A 32 11.66 12.02 -1.90
N ARG A 33 12.48 13.05 -1.58
CA ARG A 33 11.97 14.39 -1.28
C ARG A 33 11.38 15.07 -2.51
N VAL A 34 12.08 15.03 -3.65
CA VAL A 34 11.59 15.61 -4.92
C VAL A 34 10.30 14.93 -5.34
N LEU A 35 10.24 13.59 -5.26
CA LEU A 35 9.04 12.81 -5.52
C LEU A 35 7.89 13.23 -4.60
N GLY A 36 8.15 13.39 -3.30
CA GLY A 36 7.14 13.84 -2.32
C GLY A 36 6.61 15.23 -2.63
N VAL A 37 7.48 16.21 -2.95
CA VAL A 37 7.07 17.57 -3.32
C VAL A 37 6.24 17.55 -4.61
N ALA A 38 6.70 16.87 -5.66
CA ALA A 38 5.97 16.75 -6.92
C ALA A 38 4.59 16.11 -6.71
N THR A 39 4.51 15.07 -5.89
CA THR A 39 3.25 14.41 -5.51
C THR A 39 2.31 15.39 -4.81
N LEU A 40 2.78 16.13 -3.80
CA LEU A 40 1.96 17.08 -3.06
C LEU A 40 1.43 18.19 -3.96
N VAL A 41 2.27 18.73 -4.84
CA VAL A 41 1.85 19.74 -5.83
C VAL A 41 0.74 19.21 -6.73
N LEU A 42 0.89 18.00 -7.26
CA LEU A 42 -0.11 17.38 -8.14
C LEU A 42 -1.42 17.07 -7.40
N VAL A 43 -1.36 16.57 -6.17
CA VAL A 43 -2.56 16.30 -5.36
C VAL A 43 -3.29 17.60 -5.02
N VAL A 44 -2.57 18.64 -4.59
CA VAL A 44 -3.17 19.95 -4.32
C VAL A 44 -3.78 20.54 -5.58
N TRP A 45 -3.07 20.48 -6.70
CA TRP A 45 -3.59 20.91 -8.00
C TRP A 45 -4.88 20.17 -8.36
N LEU A 46 -4.92 18.84 -8.21
CA LEU A 46 -6.10 18.04 -8.52
C LEU A 46 -7.30 18.40 -7.65
N VAL A 47 -7.09 18.61 -6.35
CA VAL A 47 -8.16 19.02 -5.43
C VAL A 47 -8.70 20.41 -5.78
N LEU A 48 -7.81 21.38 -6.01
CA LEU A 48 -8.20 22.74 -6.41
C LEU A 48 -8.92 22.73 -7.75
N PHE A 49 -8.41 21.97 -8.72
CA PHE A 49 -9.02 21.80 -10.03
C PHE A 49 -10.42 21.19 -9.92
N GLY A 50 -10.55 20.05 -9.25
CA GLY A 50 -11.81 19.34 -9.10
C GLY A 50 -12.88 20.15 -8.38
N LEU A 51 -12.51 20.97 -7.39
CA LEU A 51 -13.47 21.78 -6.61
C LEU A 51 -13.84 23.10 -7.28
N LEU A 52 -12.87 23.79 -7.90
CA LEU A 52 -13.06 25.18 -8.34
C LEU A 52 -13.23 25.32 -9.86
N PHE A 53 -12.56 24.48 -10.65
CA PHE A 53 -12.40 24.71 -12.09
C PHE A 53 -13.11 23.68 -12.97
N SER A 54 -13.35 22.46 -12.46
CA SER A 54 -14.03 21.43 -13.24
C SER A 54 -15.48 21.85 -13.55
N PRO A 55 -15.88 21.89 -14.83
CA PRO A 55 -17.26 22.14 -15.19
C PRO A 55 -18.16 20.98 -14.71
N PRO A 56 -19.46 21.24 -14.49
CA PRO A 56 -20.42 20.17 -14.24
C PRO A 56 -20.62 19.30 -15.49
N ASP A 57 -20.80 18.01 -15.28
CA ASP A 57 -21.16 17.06 -16.35
C ASP A 57 -22.63 17.22 -16.76
N GLN A 58 -22.98 16.85 -17.99
CA GLN A 58 -24.34 16.98 -18.50
C GLN A 58 -25.35 16.11 -17.71
N THR A 59 -24.95 14.92 -17.29
CA THR A 59 -25.82 13.96 -16.59
C THR A 59 -25.57 13.99 -15.08
N GLN A 60 -24.30 13.95 -14.68
CA GLN A 60 -23.88 13.87 -13.28
C GLN A 60 -23.78 15.25 -12.61
N GLN A 61 -23.87 16.34 -13.37
CA GLN A 61 -23.79 17.70 -12.85
C GLN A 61 -22.51 17.88 -12.00
N SER A 62 -22.62 18.39 -10.79
CA SER A 62 -21.45 18.58 -9.90
C SER A 62 -20.93 17.28 -9.29
N SER A 63 -21.68 16.17 -9.33
CA SER A 63 -21.24 14.92 -8.69
C SER A 63 -20.07 14.28 -9.43
N VAL A 64 -19.86 14.60 -10.72
CA VAL A 64 -18.70 14.13 -11.52
C VAL A 64 -17.35 14.42 -10.84
N ARG A 65 -17.28 15.46 -10.00
CA ARG A 65 -16.06 15.87 -9.30
C ARG A 65 -15.56 14.81 -8.32
N ILE A 66 -16.44 13.96 -7.78
CA ILE A 66 -16.04 12.86 -6.88
C ILE A 66 -15.22 11.79 -7.61
N MET A 67 -15.44 11.65 -8.93
CA MET A 67 -14.73 10.70 -9.78
C MET A 67 -13.22 10.95 -9.79
N TYR A 68 -12.79 12.22 -9.72
CA TYR A 68 -11.37 12.60 -9.70
C TYR A 68 -10.63 12.14 -8.45
N ILE A 69 -11.35 11.72 -7.41
CA ILE A 69 -10.76 11.12 -6.21
C ILE A 69 -11.06 9.62 -6.21
N HIS A 70 -12.32 9.24 -6.41
CA HIS A 70 -12.77 7.86 -6.32
C HIS A 70 -12.04 6.93 -7.31
N VAL A 71 -11.97 7.30 -8.59
CA VAL A 71 -11.35 6.45 -9.61
C VAL A 71 -9.84 6.31 -9.39
N PRO A 72 -9.08 7.39 -9.10
CA PRO A 72 -7.67 7.23 -8.72
C PRO A 72 -7.44 6.41 -7.44
N THR A 73 -8.32 6.51 -6.43
CA THR A 73 -8.20 5.65 -5.24
C THR A 73 -8.42 4.17 -5.58
N ALA A 74 -9.41 3.85 -6.42
CA ALA A 74 -9.69 2.47 -6.84
C ALA A 74 -8.55 1.90 -7.69
N TRP A 75 -8.04 2.71 -8.63
CA TRP A 75 -6.89 2.37 -9.46
C TRP A 75 -5.67 2.02 -8.62
N VAL A 76 -5.32 2.88 -7.66
CA VAL A 76 -4.17 2.65 -6.79
C VAL A 76 -4.37 1.41 -5.92
N ALA A 77 -5.58 1.17 -5.40
CA ALA A 77 -5.85 -0.03 -4.62
C ALA A 77 -5.60 -1.30 -5.45
N TYR A 78 -6.08 -1.36 -6.69
CA TYR A 78 -5.79 -2.48 -7.60
C TYR A 78 -4.31 -2.59 -7.94
N LEU A 79 -3.63 -1.47 -8.23
CA LEU A 79 -2.19 -1.45 -8.49
C LEU A 79 -1.42 -2.02 -7.28
N ALA A 80 -1.76 -1.58 -6.07
CA ALA A 80 -1.12 -2.01 -4.84
C ALA A 80 -1.33 -3.51 -4.56
N PHE A 81 -2.54 -4.02 -4.79
CA PHE A 81 -2.85 -5.44 -4.66
C PHE A 81 -2.18 -6.27 -5.75
N GLY A 82 -2.11 -5.76 -6.99
CA GLY A 82 -1.34 -6.35 -8.08
C GLY A 82 0.17 -6.45 -7.76
N VAL A 83 0.76 -5.37 -7.23
CA VAL A 83 2.16 -5.36 -6.77
C VAL A 83 2.38 -6.32 -5.59
N THR A 84 1.39 -6.46 -4.70
CA THR A 84 1.41 -7.45 -3.61
C THR A 84 1.48 -8.87 -4.17
N GLY A 85 0.58 -9.21 -5.10
CA GLY A 85 0.56 -10.51 -5.76
C GLY A 85 1.83 -10.79 -6.54
N LEU A 86 2.30 -9.82 -7.35
CA LEU A 86 3.54 -9.96 -8.11
C LEU A 86 4.75 -10.17 -7.21
N SER A 87 4.90 -9.34 -6.17
CA SER A 87 6.03 -9.47 -5.23
C SER A 87 5.97 -10.79 -4.45
N SER A 88 4.77 -11.26 -4.11
CA SER A 88 4.55 -12.58 -3.53
C SER A 88 4.99 -13.71 -4.48
N ALA A 89 4.66 -13.60 -5.77
CA ALA A 89 5.13 -14.52 -6.82
C ALA A 89 6.67 -14.51 -6.89
N MET A 90 7.28 -13.32 -6.91
CA MET A 90 8.73 -13.18 -6.98
C MET A 90 9.43 -13.80 -5.76
N TYR A 91 8.84 -13.68 -4.56
CA TYR A 91 9.36 -14.33 -3.36
C TYR A 91 9.32 -15.86 -3.45
N LEU A 92 8.21 -16.43 -3.94
CA LEU A 92 8.03 -17.89 -3.98
C LEU A 92 8.79 -18.56 -5.13
N PHE A 93 8.81 -17.95 -6.32
CA PHE A 93 9.38 -18.58 -7.51
C PHE A 93 10.86 -18.28 -7.72
N ARG A 94 11.43 -17.25 -7.10
CA ARG A 94 12.87 -17.01 -7.16
C ARG A 94 13.60 -17.78 -6.07
N ARG A 95 14.65 -18.49 -6.47
CA ARG A 95 15.52 -19.29 -5.58
C ARG A 95 16.11 -18.53 -4.39
N ALA A 96 16.31 -17.21 -4.54
CA ALA A 96 16.90 -16.39 -3.51
C ALA A 96 15.98 -16.14 -2.30
N HIS A 97 14.65 -16.36 -2.43
CA HIS A 97 13.65 -16.10 -1.39
C HIS A 97 13.90 -14.79 -0.61
N SER A 98 14.20 -13.72 -1.37
CA SER A 98 14.64 -12.46 -0.77
C SER A 98 13.50 -11.79 -0.02
N LEU A 99 13.75 -11.45 1.24
CA LEU A 99 12.86 -10.66 2.09
C LEU A 99 12.55 -9.26 1.53
N ALA A 100 13.32 -8.76 0.56
CA ALA A 100 12.97 -7.54 -0.14
C ALA A 100 11.60 -7.64 -0.82
N TRP A 101 11.29 -8.79 -1.45
CA TRP A 101 10.00 -9.02 -2.08
C TRP A 101 8.87 -9.11 -1.07
N ASP A 102 9.12 -9.73 0.10
CA ASP A 102 8.16 -9.78 1.20
C ASP A 102 7.82 -8.38 1.72
N ARG A 103 8.83 -7.52 1.90
CA ARG A 103 8.63 -6.14 2.38
C ARG A 103 7.90 -5.29 1.36
N VAL A 104 8.19 -5.44 0.06
CA VAL A 104 7.42 -4.75 -0.99
C VAL A 104 5.97 -5.23 -0.98
N ALA A 105 5.73 -6.54 -0.88
CA ALA A 105 4.38 -7.10 -0.81
C ALA A 105 3.61 -6.56 0.42
N GLY A 106 4.22 -6.59 1.59
CA GLY A 106 3.64 -6.07 2.82
C GLY A 106 3.34 -4.57 2.76
N ALA A 107 4.32 -3.77 2.36
CA ALA A 107 4.17 -2.32 2.25
C ALA A 107 3.08 -1.96 1.24
N SER A 108 3.07 -2.63 0.09
CA SER A 108 2.05 -2.45 -0.93
C SER A 108 0.65 -2.80 -0.43
N ALA A 109 0.50 -3.93 0.27
CA ALA A 109 -0.79 -4.34 0.83
C ALA A 109 -1.33 -3.35 1.86
N GLU A 110 -0.48 -2.82 2.76
CA GLU A 110 -0.90 -1.83 3.76
C GLU A 110 -1.42 -0.54 3.10
N ILE A 111 -0.67 -0.01 2.13
CA ILE A 111 -1.08 1.18 1.39
C ILE A 111 -2.32 0.88 0.53
N GLY A 112 -2.40 -0.30 -0.09
CA GLY A 112 -3.56 -0.75 -0.85
C GLY A 112 -4.85 -0.82 -0.02
N VAL A 113 -4.79 -1.35 1.20
CA VAL A 113 -5.93 -1.38 2.14
C VAL A 113 -6.40 0.04 2.48
N MET A 114 -5.46 0.98 2.69
CA MET A 114 -5.80 2.39 2.93
C MET A 114 -6.54 2.99 1.72
N PHE A 115 -6.03 2.80 0.50
CA PHE A 115 -6.69 3.31 -0.71
C PHE A 115 -8.01 2.61 -1.01
N MET A 116 -8.14 1.32 -0.70
CA MET A 116 -9.39 0.59 -0.82
C MET A 116 -10.44 1.09 0.18
N ALA A 117 -10.06 1.40 1.42
CA ALA A 117 -10.96 2.03 2.38
C ALA A 117 -11.44 3.40 1.86
N LEU A 118 -10.54 4.23 1.32
CA LEU A 118 -10.90 5.50 0.68
C LEU A 118 -11.84 5.29 -0.52
N THR A 119 -11.62 4.23 -1.29
CA THR A 119 -12.48 3.86 -2.43
C THR A 119 -13.89 3.51 -1.96
N LEU A 120 -14.02 2.70 -0.90
CA LEU A 120 -15.32 2.35 -0.31
C LEU A 120 -16.04 3.58 0.26
N ILE A 121 -15.33 4.47 0.96
CA ILE A 121 -15.90 5.70 1.52
C ILE A 121 -16.38 6.63 0.41
N THR A 122 -15.52 6.95 -0.55
CA THR A 122 -15.86 7.85 -1.67
C THR A 122 -16.92 7.24 -2.57
N GLY A 123 -16.89 5.92 -2.79
CA GLY A 123 -17.90 5.19 -3.54
C GLY A 123 -19.26 5.20 -2.87
N SER A 124 -19.29 5.07 -1.54
CA SER A 124 -20.52 5.18 -0.75
C SER A 124 -21.15 6.57 -0.85
N LEU A 125 -20.33 7.63 -0.75
CA LEU A 125 -20.77 9.00 -0.97
C LEU A 125 -21.30 9.21 -2.39
N TRP A 126 -20.61 8.65 -3.39
CA TRP A 126 -21.06 8.73 -4.79
C TRP A 126 -22.38 7.98 -5.00
N GLY A 127 -22.53 6.79 -4.42
CA GLY A 127 -23.77 6.01 -4.45
C GLY A 127 -24.95 6.79 -3.86
N ARG A 128 -24.74 7.55 -2.78
CA ARG A 128 -25.79 8.41 -2.21
C ARG A 128 -26.22 9.51 -3.19
N LEU A 129 -25.28 10.09 -3.93
CA LEU A 129 -25.57 11.14 -4.92
C LEU A 129 -26.24 10.58 -6.19
N THR A 130 -25.87 9.37 -6.62
CA THR A 130 -26.32 8.79 -7.89
C THR A 130 -27.57 7.92 -7.75
N TRP A 131 -27.67 7.13 -6.68
CA TRP A 131 -28.75 6.15 -6.48
C TRP A 131 -29.60 6.42 -5.23
N GLY A 132 -29.27 7.46 -4.46
CA GLY A 132 -29.99 7.80 -3.23
C GLY A 132 -29.66 6.92 -2.03
N VAL A 133 -28.73 5.97 -2.13
CA VAL A 133 -28.33 5.07 -1.01
C VAL A 133 -26.82 4.96 -0.89
N TYR A 134 -26.31 4.86 0.35
CA TYR A 134 -24.88 4.72 0.64
C TYR A 134 -24.31 3.35 0.28
N TRP A 135 -25.16 2.32 0.26
CA TRP A 135 -24.77 0.96 -0.05
C TRP A 135 -25.91 0.22 -0.73
N ALA A 136 -25.56 -0.53 -1.76
CA ALA A 136 -26.40 -1.54 -2.37
C ALA A 136 -25.64 -2.86 -2.40
N TRP A 137 -26.34 -3.97 -2.26
CA TRP A 137 -25.76 -5.32 -2.36
C TRP A 137 -25.55 -5.75 -3.81
N ASP A 138 -24.96 -4.84 -4.58
CA ASP A 138 -24.59 -5.03 -5.98
C ASP A 138 -23.33 -5.91 -6.10
N ALA A 139 -23.15 -6.59 -7.24
CA ALA A 139 -21.99 -7.45 -7.49
C ALA A 139 -20.65 -6.69 -7.36
N ARG A 140 -20.53 -5.48 -7.91
CA ARG A 140 -19.31 -4.67 -7.79
C ARG A 140 -19.01 -4.29 -6.36
N LEU A 141 -20.02 -3.76 -5.67
CA LEU A 141 -19.87 -3.27 -4.31
C LEU A 141 -19.48 -4.43 -3.38
N THR A 142 -20.21 -5.53 -3.46
CA THR A 142 -20.00 -6.71 -2.62
C THR A 142 -18.63 -7.34 -2.85
N THR A 143 -18.22 -7.53 -4.10
CA THR A 143 -16.89 -8.09 -4.41
C THR A 143 -15.76 -7.14 -4.01
N THR A 144 -15.95 -5.82 -4.12
CA THR A 144 -14.97 -4.83 -3.64
C THR A 144 -14.82 -4.86 -2.12
N ALA A 145 -15.93 -4.99 -1.38
CA ALA A 145 -15.89 -5.15 0.08
C ALA A 145 -15.22 -6.46 0.49
N PHE A 146 -15.47 -7.55 -0.24
CA PHE A 146 -14.80 -8.82 -0.01
C PHE A 146 -13.29 -8.70 -0.22
N LEU A 147 -12.86 -8.09 -1.33
CA LEU A 147 -11.46 -7.78 -1.61
C LEU A 147 -10.80 -6.96 -0.49
N PHE A 148 -11.50 -5.95 0.04
CA PHE A 148 -11.02 -5.18 1.20
C PHE A 148 -10.79 -6.06 2.42
N VAL A 149 -11.78 -6.88 2.79
CA VAL A 149 -11.69 -7.78 3.96
C VAL A 149 -10.60 -8.83 3.76
N THR A 150 -10.45 -9.40 2.57
CA THR A 150 -9.37 -10.34 2.25
C THR A 150 -8.00 -9.73 2.49
N TYR A 151 -7.76 -8.49 2.02
CA TYR A 151 -6.47 -7.84 2.23
C TYR A 151 -6.23 -7.38 3.68
N VAL A 152 -7.28 -7.06 4.44
CA VAL A 152 -7.17 -6.91 5.90
C VAL A 152 -6.75 -8.24 6.55
N GLY A 153 -7.35 -9.36 6.13
CA GLY A 153 -6.96 -10.70 6.57
C GLY A 153 -5.52 -11.06 6.21
N TYR A 154 -5.07 -10.72 5.00
CA TYR A 154 -3.67 -10.84 4.57
C TYR A 154 -2.71 -10.13 5.54
N LEU A 155 -3.02 -8.88 5.93
CA LEU A 155 -2.23 -8.12 6.89
C LEU A 155 -2.28 -8.73 8.30
N ALA A 156 -3.42 -9.26 8.72
CA ALA A 156 -3.54 -9.97 10.00
C ALA A 156 -2.64 -11.20 10.03
N VAL A 157 -2.62 -12.00 8.96
CA VAL A 157 -1.72 -13.17 8.86
C VAL A 157 -0.25 -12.76 8.85
N ARG A 158 0.11 -11.63 8.24
CA ARG A 158 1.49 -11.10 8.30
C ARG A 158 1.95 -10.87 9.74
N ARG A 159 1.06 -10.47 10.64
CA ARG A 159 1.36 -10.17 12.06
C ARG A 159 1.46 -11.38 12.98
N LEU A 160 1.15 -12.59 12.50
CA LEU A 160 1.33 -13.79 13.31
C LEU A 160 2.81 -13.99 13.69
N GLY A 161 3.11 -14.65 14.81
CA GLY A 161 4.49 -14.91 15.21
C GLY A 161 5.27 -15.82 14.26
N GLY A 162 6.58 -15.96 14.49
CA GLY A 162 7.50 -16.81 13.73
C GLY A 162 8.63 -16.03 13.07
N SER A 163 9.52 -16.74 12.35
CA SER A 163 10.63 -16.10 11.65
C SER A 163 10.16 -15.25 10.47
N HIS A 164 11.00 -14.28 10.05
CA HIS A 164 10.72 -13.46 8.86
C HIS A 164 10.40 -14.31 7.62
N GLN A 165 11.02 -15.50 7.48
CA GLN A 165 10.78 -16.38 6.34
C GLN A 165 9.46 -17.13 6.41
N ALA A 166 9.05 -17.51 7.63
CA ALA A 166 7.73 -18.10 7.86
C ALA A 166 6.62 -17.09 7.54
N ARG A 167 6.78 -15.84 8.01
CA ARG A 167 5.91 -14.71 7.66
C ARG A 167 5.84 -14.52 6.15
N ALA A 168 6.99 -14.40 5.49
CA ALA A 168 7.05 -14.16 4.05
C ALA A 168 6.39 -15.27 3.24
N LYS A 169 6.61 -16.54 3.59
CA LYS A 169 6.03 -17.68 2.89
C LYS A 169 4.51 -17.74 3.01
N ARG A 170 3.96 -17.68 4.23
CA ARG A 170 2.50 -17.76 4.43
C ARG A 170 1.79 -16.58 3.77
N SER A 171 2.37 -15.39 3.88
CA SER A 171 1.78 -14.19 3.30
C SER A 171 1.90 -14.19 1.79
N ALA A 172 3.00 -14.67 1.21
CA ALA A 172 3.10 -14.76 -0.25
C ALA A 172 2.03 -15.69 -0.86
N VAL A 173 1.75 -16.83 -0.21
CA VAL A 173 0.67 -17.73 -0.66
C VAL A 173 -0.68 -17.02 -0.63
N LEU A 174 -1.01 -16.34 0.49
CA LEU A 174 -2.25 -15.58 0.59
C LEU A 174 -2.34 -14.42 -0.41
N GLY A 175 -1.23 -13.73 -0.66
CA GLY A 175 -1.18 -12.63 -1.63
C GLY A 175 -1.47 -13.10 -3.05
N LEU A 176 -0.99 -14.28 -3.43
CA LEU A 176 -1.30 -14.89 -4.73
C LEU A 176 -2.76 -15.33 -4.85
N LEU A 177 -3.39 -15.77 -3.75
CA LEU A 177 -4.82 -16.10 -3.77
C LEU A 177 -5.68 -14.84 -3.81
N ALA A 178 -5.36 -13.84 -2.99
CA ALA A 178 -6.10 -12.59 -2.87
C ALA A 178 -6.07 -11.74 -4.16
N VAL A 179 -4.96 -11.76 -4.92
CA VAL A 179 -4.87 -10.98 -6.17
C VAL A 179 -5.85 -11.46 -7.25
N ILE A 180 -6.32 -12.71 -7.18
CA ILE A 180 -7.32 -13.27 -8.10
C ILE A 180 -8.69 -12.59 -7.92
N GLU A 181 -8.94 -11.96 -6.78
CA GLU A 181 -10.16 -11.20 -6.59
C GLU A 181 -10.20 -9.93 -7.45
N ILE A 182 -9.05 -9.34 -7.84
CA ILE A 182 -9.03 -8.13 -8.68
C ILE A 182 -9.79 -8.33 -10.00
N PRO A 183 -9.52 -9.36 -10.83
CA PRO A 183 -10.30 -9.59 -12.04
C PRO A 183 -11.76 -9.91 -11.74
N LEU A 184 -12.07 -10.63 -10.64
CA LEU A 184 -13.46 -10.89 -10.23
C LEU A 184 -14.20 -9.58 -9.96
N VAL A 185 -13.59 -8.66 -9.22
CA VAL A 185 -14.15 -7.33 -9.01
C VAL A 185 -14.23 -6.62 -10.37
N HIS A 186 -13.14 -6.51 -11.14
CA HIS A 186 -13.10 -5.78 -12.43
C HIS A 186 -14.19 -6.21 -13.42
N PHE A 187 -14.41 -7.50 -13.62
CA PHE A 187 -15.41 -8.00 -14.55
C PHE A 187 -16.81 -8.13 -13.93
N SER A 188 -16.99 -7.79 -12.65
CA SER A 188 -18.27 -7.98 -11.95
C SER A 188 -19.45 -7.25 -12.61
N VAL A 189 -19.18 -6.13 -13.30
CA VAL A 189 -20.20 -5.30 -13.96
C VAL A 189 -20.67 -5.88 -15.29
N GLU A 190 -19.85 -6.72 -15.92
CA GLU A 190 -20.18 -7.42 -17.17
C GLU A 190 -20.79 -8.80 -16.87
N LEU A 191 -20.28 -9.47 -15.84
CA LEU A 191 -20.68 -10.82 -15.46
C LEU A 191 -22.06 -10.87 -14.78
N TRP A 192 -22.46 -9.79 -14.09
CA TRP A 192 -23.74 -9.72 -13.39
C TRP A 192 -24.48 -8.42 -13.73
N ARG A 193 -25.82 -8.45 -13.61
CA ARG A 193 -26.62 -7.22 -13.66
C ARG A 193 -26.20 -6.31 -12.52
N SER A 194 -25.61 -5.17 -12.87
CA SER A 194 -25.06 -4.23 -11.90
C SER A 194 -25.75 -2.88 -11.95
N LEU A 195 -25.99 -2.30 -10.77
CA LEU A 195 -26.33 -0.88 -10.61
C LEU A 195 -25.11 0.03 -10.86
N HIS A 196 -23.90 -0.53 -10.75
CA HIS A 196 -22.68 0.21 -10.93
C HIS A 196 -22.47 0.56 -12.40
N GLN A 197 -22.04 1.80 -12.65
CA GLN A 197 -21.75 2.28 -13.99
C GLN A 197 -20.62 1.46 -14.63
N GLU A 198 -20.77 1.15 -15.92
CA GLU A 198 -19.69 0.60 -16.74
C GLU A 198 -18.56 1.62 -16.93
N ALA A 199 -17.36 1.15 -17.29
CA ALA A 199 -16.20 2.01 -17.45
C ALA A 199 -16.39 3.04 -18.58
N SER A 200 -16.39 4.34 -18.26
CA SER A 200 -16.59 5.41 -19.27
C SER A 200 -15.36 5.67 -20.16
N VAL A 201 -14.18 5.21 -19.73
CA VAL A 201 -12.88 5.45 -20.42
C VAL A 201 -12.23 4.15 -20.90
N ALA A 202 -12.43 3.05 -20.19
CA ALA A 202 -11.86 1.73 -20.51
C ALA A 202 -12.97 0.71 -20.80
N ASN A 203 -14.01 1.11 -21.56
CA ASN A 203 -15.00 0.15 -22.02
C ASN A 203 -14.40 -0.75 -23.13
N PRO A 204 -14.92 -1.99 -23.28
CA PRO A 204 -14.49 -2.90 -24.34
C PRO A 204 -14.68 -2.36 -25.77
N SER A 205 -15.55 -1.37 -25.96
CA SER A 205 -15.82 -0.72 -27.25
C SER A 205 -14.79 0.35 -27.64
N GLY A 206 -13.92 0.80 -26.71
CA GLY A 206 -12.92 1.85 -26.95
C GLY A 206 -13.46 3.28 -27.08
N ASP A 207 -14.76 3.49 -26.83
CA ASP A 207 -15.42 4.79 -26.95
C ASP A 207 -15.26 5.59 -25.65
N VAL A 208 -14.52 6.70 -25.69
CA VAL A 208 -14.39 7.60 -24.54
C VAL A 208 -15.59 8.56 -24.51
N LYS A 209 -16.53 8.33 -23.59
CA LYS A 209 -17.74 9.16 -23.43
C LYS A 209 -17.55 10.22 -22.34
N MET A 210 -16.51 11.05 -22.48
CA MET A 210 -16.19 12.08 -21.49
C MET A 210 -15.55 13.31 -22.15
N ASP A 211 -15.92 14.50 -21.67
CA ASP A 211 -15.30 15.76 -22.10
C ASP A 211 -13.78 15.73 -21.90
N GLY A 212 -13.04 16.34 -22.83
CA GLY A 212 -11.58 16.29 -22.87
C GLY A 212 -10.91 16.86 -21.62
N LEU A 213 -11.50 17.90 -21.00
CA LEU A 213 -10.97 18.52 -19.80
C LEU A 213 -11.25 17.66 -18.56
N MET A 214 -12.40 16.99 -18.50
CA MET A 214 -12.71 16.00 -17.46
C MET A 214 -11.79 14.77 -17.56
N LEU A 215 -11.54 14.29 -18.78
CA LEU A 215 -10.63 13.19 -19.05
C LEU A 215 -9.18 13.53 -18.68
N PHE A 216 -8.70 14.71 -19.07
CA PHE A 216 -7.38 15.20 -18.70
C PHE A 216 -7.21 15.24 -17.17
N SER A 217 -8.22 15.75 -16.46
CA SER A 217 -8.21 15.84 -15.00
C SER A 217 -8.16 14.47 -14.33
N LEU A 218 -8.92 13.52 -14.88
CA LEU A 218 -8.89 12.14 -14.41
C LEU A 218 -7.48 11.52 -14.59
N PHE A 219 -6.85 11.70 -15.75
CA PHE A 219 -5.49 11.19 -15.98
C PHE A 219 -4.45 11.84 -15.06
N VAL A 220 -4.53 13.15 -14.84
CA VAL A 220 -3.67 13.82 -13.85
C VAL A 220 -3.89 13.21 -12.46
N GLY A 221 -5.15 12.91 -12.10
CA GLY A 221 -5.48 12.22 -10.86
C GLY A 221 -4.85 10.84 -10.76
N LEU A 222 -4.92 10.02 -11.83
CA LEU A 222 -4.29 8.70 -11.88
C LEU A 222 -2.76 8.80 -11.67
N ILE A 223 -2.11 9.77 -12.31
CA ILE A 223 -0.67 10.00 -12.16
C ILE A 223 -0.34 10.46 -10.73
N ALA A 224 -1.06 11.47 -10.22
CA ALA A 224 -0.82 12.03 -8.89
C ALA A 224 -0.95 10.96 -7.79
N PHE A 225 -2.01 10.16 -7.84
CA PHE A 225 -2.25 9.09 -6.86
C PHE A 225 -1.28 7.93 -7.03
N SER A 226 -0.86 7.59 -8.26
CA SER A 226 0.18 6.58 -8.49
C SER A 226 1.53 7.03 -7.91
N LEU A 227 1.92 8.29 -8.11
CA LEU A 227 3.14 8.85 -7.50
C LEU A 227 3.06 8.86 -5.97
N LEU A 228 1.90 9.23 -5.41
CA LEU A 228 1.63 9.13 -3.97
C LEU A 228 1.81 7.71 -3.46
N TYR A 229 1.22 6.74 -4.13
CA TYR A 229 1.38 5.33 -3.82
C TYR A 229 2.85 4.89 -3.82
N PHE A 230 3.59 5.17 -4.90
CA PHE A 230 5.01 4.82 -4.98
C PHE A 230 5.82 5.47 -3.86
N TRP A 231 5.58 6.74 -3.58
CA TRP A 231 6.25 7.47 -2.50
C TRP A 231 5.99 6.84 -1.13
N LEU A 232 4.74 6.49 -0.83
CA LEU A 232 4.35 5.84 0.42
C LEU A 232 4.94 4.43 0.55
N VAL A 233 4.89 3.62 -0.51
CA VAL A 233 5.46 2.26 -0.51
C VAL A 233 6.98 2.28 -0.31
N LEU A 234 7.69 3.22 -0.93
CA LEU A 234 9.14 3.38 -0.71
C LEU A 234 9.47 3.63 0.77
N HIS A 235 8.72 4.51 1.43
CA HIS A 235 8.91 4.80 2.84
C HIS A 235 8.50 3.64 3.74
N ARG A 236 7.37 2.98 3.45
CA ARG A 236 6.90 1.87 4.27
C ARG A 236 7.80 0.63 4.15
N GLN A 237 8.28 0.31 2.94
CA GLN A 237 9.23 -0.77 2.73
C GLN A 237 10.53 -0.53 3.51
N ARG A 238 11.03 0.71 3.52
CA ARG A 238 12.20 1.09 4.32
C ARG A 238 11.93 0.93 5.82
N ALA A 239 10.76 1.34 6.32
CA ALA A 239 10.39 1.13 7.71
C ALA A 239 10.37 -0.35 8.08
N MET A 240 9.74 -1.21 7.26
CA MET A 240 9.74 -2.67 7.47
C MET A 240 11.14 -3.28 7.45
N TYR A 241 12.05 -2.76 6.60
CA TYR A 241 13.44 -3.21 6.60
C TYR A 241 14.14 -2.88 7.92
N LEU A 242 13.94 -1.66 8.45
CA LEU A 242 14.53 -1.25 9.72
C LEU A 242 13.92 -2.02 10.91
N GLU A 243 12.61 -2.31 10.86
CA GLU A 243 11.92 -3.19 11.83
C GLU A 243 12.56 -4.59 11.85
N ASP A 244 12.70 -5.24 10.68
CA ASP A 244 13.35 -6.57 10.60
C ASP A 244 14.80 -6.55 11.14
N GLN A 245 15.57 -5.48 10.85
CA GLN A 245 16.95 -5.36 11.36
C GLN A 245 17.02 -5.15 12.87
N TYR A 246 16.03 -4.47 13.44
CA TYR A 246 15.91 -4.27 14.87
C TYR A 246 15.57 -5.61 15.55
N ASP A 247 14.62 -6.36 15.01
CA ASP A 247 14.22 -7.68 15.51
C ASP A 247 15.40 -8.68 15.48
N ASP A 248 16.18 -8.70 14.39
CA ASP A 248 17.37 -9.55 14.26
C ASP A 248 18.44 -9.21 15.33
N ALA A 249 18.67 -7.91 15.60
CA ALA A 249 19.66 -7.47 16.58
C ALA A 249 19.26 -7.80 18.02
N ASP A 250 17.98 -7.62 18.37
CA ASP A 250 17.45 -7.98 19.68
C ASP A 250 17.55 -9.50 19.93
N LEU A 251 17.34 -10.31 18.89
CA LEU A 251 17.52 -11.77 18.95
C LEU A 251 18.98 -12.14 19.24
N ASP A 252 19.94 -11.50 18.55
CA ASP A 252 21.37 -11.77 18.75
C ASP A 252 21.83 -11.46 20.18
N VAL A 253 21.34 -10.36 20.76
CA VAL A 253 21.61 -9.99 22.16
C VAL A 253 21.06 -11.07 23.11
N ALA A 254 19.80 -11.45 22.94
CA ALA A 254 19.16 -12.47 23.78
C ALA A 254 19.91 -13.83 23.70
N LEU A 255 20.41 -14.20 22.52
CA LEU A 255 21.20 -15.42 22.34
C LEU A 255 22.55 -15.36 23.05
N VAL A 256 23.21 -14.20 23.05
CA VAL A 256 24.48 -13.99 23.77
C VAL A 256 24.27 -14.10 25.28
N GLU A 257 23.22 -13.46 25.82
CA GLU A 257 22.87 -13.52 27.24
C GLU A 257 22.58 -14.96 27.68
N ARG A 258 21.74 -15.69 26.93
CA ARG A 258 21.44 -17.11 27.23
C ARG A 258 22.69 -18.01 27.21
N ARG A 259 23.61 -17.78 26.27
CA ARG A 259 24.89 -18.52 26.21
C ARG A 259 25.80 -18.19 27.39
N ALA A 260 25.74 -16.97 27.93
CA ALA A 260 26.48 -16.60 29.13
C ALA A 260 25.91 -17.30 30.37
N GLU A 261 24.59 -17.29 30.56
CA GLU A 261 23.90 -18.00 31.66
C GLU A 261 24.25 -19.50 31.68
N THR A 262 24.22 -20.16 30.52
CA THR A 262 24.54 -21.59 30.42
C THR A 262 26.00 -21.88 30.79
N LYS A 263 26.93 -20.98 30.46
CA LYS A 263 28.35 -21.12 30.82
C LYS A 263 28.62 -20.89 32.30
N GLU A 264 27.83 -20.03 32.96
CA GLU A 264 27.92 -19.83 34.40
C GLU A 264 27.37 -21.04 35.16
N GLN A 265 26.24 -21.57 34.71
CA GLN A 265 25.63 -22.78 35.29
C GLN A 265 26.50 -24.03 35.13
N SER A 266 27.26 -24.17 34.04
CA SER A 266 28.15 -25.33 33.84
C SER A 266 29.47 -25.25 34.60
N ARG A 267 29.77 -24.10 35.22
CA ARG A 267 30.96 -23.89 36.08
C ARG A 267 30.66 -24.05 37.56
N ALA A 268 29.39 -24.07 37.95
CA ALA A 268 28.91 -24.33 39.31
C ALA A 268 28.70 -25.84 39.53
#